data_AF-A0A355F3C6-F1
#
_entry.id   AF-A0A355F3C6-F1
#
_cell.length_a   1.000
_cell.length_b   1.000
_cell.length_c   1.000
_cell.angle_alpha   90.00
_cell.angle_beta   90.00
_cell.angle_gamma   90.00
#
_symmetry.space_group_name_H-M   'P 1'
#
loop_
_entity.id
_entity.type
_entity.pdbx_description
1 polymer ?
#
loop_
_entity_poly.entity_id
_entity_poly.type
_entity_poly.pdbx_seq_one_letter_code
_entity_poly.pdbx_strand_id
1 'polypeptide(L)'
;MSTAPESWTPPAETAPPPAAPPAPVRTLPPALAVKKPALAAFLSLFPGLGNVYNGLYLRGAIFFLIYATLLGIIITSNGDTAFFFGPLMAFFFFFGMIDAYRQAILINHGYQQDLGILDLPKRPRAGQGGIAAGVILVLIGIYALLEQYVDIRLDWLFDLWPVVAIALGGWLIWGTLRDRKKAES
;
A
#
# COMPACT_ATOMS: atom_id res chain seq x y z
N MET A 1 -13.20 -6.96 95.88
CA MET A 1 -12.69 -7.14 94.50
C MET A 1 -12.61 -5.78 93.83
N SER A 2 -11.41 -5.29 93.51
CA SER A 2 -11.18 -4.01 92.84
C SER A 2 -10.85 -4.27 91.37
N THR A 3 -11.64 -3.75 90.44
CA THR A 3 -11.48 -3.91 88.99
C THR A 3 -10.42 -2.96 88.45
N ALA A 4 -9.42 -3.47 87.74
CA ALA A 4 -8.37 -2.68 87.09
C ALA A 4 -8.95 -1.82 85.94
N PRO A 5 -8.40 -0.62 85.66
CA PRO A 5 -8.87 0.20 84.55
C PRO A 5 -8.34 -0.33 83.21
N GLU A 6 -9.22 -0.41 82.22
CA GLU A 6 -8.89 -0.75 80.82
C GLU A 6 -7.88 0.27 80.27
N SER A 7 -6.75 -0.23 79.77
CA SER A 7 -5.76 0.58 79.07
C SER A 7 -6.29 0.97 77.69
N TRP A 8 -6.70 2.23 77.53
CA TRP A 8 -6.99 2.81 76.23
C TRP A 8 -5.75 2.73 75.32
N THR A 9 -5.92 2.13 74.13
CA THR A 9 -4.93 2.21 73.04
C THR A 9 -5.49 3.13 71.96
N PRO A 10 -4.73 4.13 71.48
CA PRO A 10 -5.19 4.97 70.38
C PRO A 10 -5.40 4.13 69.11
N PRO A 11 -6.43 4.44 68.30
CA PRO A 11 -6.59 3.80 67.00
C PRO A 11 -5.36 4.06 66.15
N ALA A 12 -4.79 3.00 65.59
CA ALA A 12 -3.63 3.07 64.71
C ALA A 12 -3.93 4.04 63.55
N GLU A 13 -3.21 5.16 63.53
CA GLU A 13 -3.26 6.11 62.43
C GLU A 13 -2.78 5.39 61.16
N THR A 14 -3.70 5.16 60.23
CA THR A 14 -3.41 4.52 58.96
C THR A 14 -2.40 5.38 58.22
N ALA A 15 -1.16 4.88 58.08
CA ALA A 15 -0.14 5.53 57.29
C ALA A 15 -0.68 5.83 55.87
N PRO A 16 -0.35 7.00 55.28
CA PRO A 16 -0.79 7.32 53.93
C PRO A 16 -0.32 6.23 52.96
N PRO A 17 -1.16 5.84 51.98
CA PRO A 17 -0.81 4.80 51.02
C PRO A 17 0.51 5.15 50.33
N PRO A 18 1.41 4.17 50.12
CA PRO A 18 2.68 4.41 49.45
C PRO A 18 2.42 5.07 48.11
N ALA A 19 3.13 6.18 47.85
CA ALA A 19 3.01 6.93 46.60
C ALA A 19 3.18 5.96 45.44
N ALA A 20 2.17 5.88 44.58
CA ALA A 20 2.23 5.06 43.37
C ALA A 20 3.50 5.43 42.59
N PRO A 21 4.23 4.43 42.05
CA PRO A 21 5.41 4.72 41.25
C PRO A 21 5.04 5.72 40.14
N PRO A 22 5.88 6.73 39.87
CA PRO A 22 5.58 7.72 38.84
C PRO A 22 5.26 6.97 37.55
N ALA A 23 4.08 7.24 36.99
CA ALA A 23 3.66 6.64 35.74
C ALA A 23 4.79 6.83 34.72
N PRO A 24 5.19 5.79 33.97
CA PRO A 24 6.23 5.93 32.96
C PRO A 24 5.82 7.09 32.05
N VAL A 25 6.68 8.11 31.99
CA VAL A 25 6.48 9.24 31.09
C VAL A 25 6.34 8.64 29.71
N ARG A 26 5.12 8.66 29.18
CA ARG A 26 4.83 8.17 27.84
C ARG A 26 5.47 9.21 26.92
N THR A 27 6.73 9.00 26.56
CA THR A 27 7.41 9.81 25.57
C THR A 27 6.59 9.68 24.31
N LEU A 28 5.88 10.76 23.96
CA LEU A 28 5.17 10.83 22.69
C LEU A 28 6.23 10.51 21.62
N PRO A 29 5.98 9.56 20.70
CA PRO A 29 6.89 9.34 19.59
C PRO A 29 7.19 10.69 18.95
N PRO A 30 8.45 10.98 18.59
CA PRO A 30 8.79 12.21 17.87
C PRO A 30 7.80 12.34 16.72
N ALA A 31 7.12 13.50 16.64
CA ALA A 31 6.12 13.76 15.61
C ALA A 31 6.68 13.30 14.27
N LEU A 32 6.10 12.23 13.69
CA LEU A 32 6.60 11.66 12.44
C LEU A 32 6.69 12.79 11.43
N ALA A 33 7.92 13.14 11.03
CA ALA A 33 8.15 14.26 10.14
C ALA A 33 7.28 14.08 8.90
N VAL A 34 6.37 15.02 8.67
CA VAL A 34 5.39 14.97 7.59
C VAL A 34 6.13 14.74 6.27
N LYS A 35 5.90 13.57 5.66
CA LYS A 35 6.50 13.18 4.38
C LYS A 35 5.84 13.95 3.25
N LYS A 36 6.58 14.23 2.20
CA LYS A 36 6.06 14.87 0.99
C LYS A 36 5.69 13.80 -0.04
N PRO A 37 4.40 13.51 -0.29
CA PRO A 37 4.00 12.40 -1.17
C PRO A 37 4.47 12.57 -2.61
N ALA A 38 4.46 13.80 -3.13
CA ALA A 38 4.97 14.12 -4.46
C ALA A 38 6.47 13.82 -4.59
N LEU A 39 7.24 14.08 -3.53
CA LEU A 39 8.66 13.76 -3.50
C LEU A 39 8.88 12.23 -3.49
N ALA A 40 8.10 11.49 -2.69
CA ALA A 40 8.13 10.03 -2.68
C ALA A 40 7.82 9.44 -4.06
N ALA A 41 6.82 9.98 -4.76
CA ALA A 41 6.49 9.59 -6.13
C ALA A 41 7.63 9.90 -7.11
N PHE A 42 8.20 11.10 -7.04
CA PHE A 42 9.33 11.50 -7.89
C PHE A 42 10.56 10.62 -7.65
N LEU A 43 10.85 10.29 -6.39
CA LEU A 43 11.94 9.38 -6.02
C LEU A 43 11.71 7.96 -6.54
N SER A 44 10.47 7.51 -6.67
CA SER A 44 10.13 6.22 -7.29
C SER A 44 10.37 6.16 -8.80
N LEU A 45 10.74 7.26 -9.46
CA LEU A 45 11.26 7.21 -10.82
C LEU A 45 12.53 6.35 -10.90
N PHE A 46 13.28 6.29 -9.80
CA PHE A 46 14.34 5.32 -9.60
C PHE A 46 13.77 4.08 -8.88
N PRO A 47 14.06 2.86 -9.37
CA PRO A 47 13.57 1.61 -8.81
C PRO A 47 13.67 1.53 -7.27
N GLY A 48 12.51 1.57 -6.60
CA GLY A 48 12.40 1.40 -5.15
C GLY A 48 12.72 2.61 -4.27
N LEU A 49 13.25 3.72 -4.82
CA LEU A 49 13.74 4.85 -4.01
C LEU A 49 12.64 5.62 -3.27
N GLY A 50 11.43 5.73 -3.84
CA GLY A 50 10.31 6.38 -3.15
C GLY A 50 9.89 5.65 -1.88
N ASN A 51 9.98 4.33 -1.87
CA ASN A 51 9.72 3.51 -0.69
C ASN A 51 10.86 3.61 0.35
N VAL A 52 12.10 3.72 -0.11
CA VAL A 52 13.25 4.01 0.77
C VAL A 52 13.10 5.37 1.46
N TYR A 53 12.64 6.40 0.74
CA TYR A 53 12.35 7.74 1.32
C TYR A 53 11.28 7.69 2.43
N ASN A 54 10.29 6.84 2.24
CA ASN A 54 9.23 6.58 3.21
C ASN A 54 9.72 5.77 4.42
N GLY A 55 10.95 5.25 4.42
CA GLY A 55 11.51 4.39 5.48
C GLY A 55 11.19 2.90 5.31
N LEU A 56 10.61 2.52 4.16
CA LEU A 56 10.18 1.16 3.85
C LEU A 56 11.26 0.42 3.05
N TYR A 57 12.41 0.19 3.68
CA TYR A 57 13.58 -0.37 3.00
C TYR A 57 13.33 -1.74 2.36
N LEU A 58 12.66 -2.65 3.08
CA LEU A 58 12.35 -3.97 2.56
C LEU A 58 11.44 -3.90 1.32
N ARG A 59 10.45 -3.01 1.33
CA ARG A 59 9.56 -2.79 0.19
C ARG A 59 10.29 -2.15 -0.98
N GLY A 60 11.16 -1.17 -0.71
CA GLY A 60 12.05 -0.59 -1.71
C GLY A 60 12.95 -1.63 -2.37
N ALA A 61 13.53 -2.54 -1.59
CA ALA A 61 14.35 -3.64 -2.09
C ALA A 61 13.55 -4.63 -2.96
N ILE A 62 12.32 -4.98 -2.57
CA ILE A 62 11.44 -5.84 -3.40
C ILE A 62 11.18 -5.20 -4.76
N PHE A 63 10.81 -3.92 -4.78
CA PHE A 63 10.61 -3.22 -6.04
C PHE A 63 11.89 -3.21 -6.88
N PHE A 64 13.02 -2.82 -6.28
CA PHE A 64 14.31 -2.85 -6.97
C PHE A 64 14.62 -4.22 -7.60
N LEU A 65 14.39 -5.32 -6.87
CA LEU A 65 14.58 -6.68 -7.39
C LEU A 65 13.63 -6.99 -8.54
N ILE A 66 12.37 -6.58 -8.47
CA ILE A 66 11.41 -6.75 -9.57
C ILE A 66 11.91 -6.02 -10.81
N TYR A 67 12.30 -4.74 -10.70
CA TYR A 67 12.83 -3.97 -11.83
C TYR A 67 14.11 -4.60 -12.38
N ALA A 68 15.05 -4.98 -11.52
CA ALA A 68 16.32 -5.59 -11.93
C ALA A 68 16.09 -6.91 -12.68
N THR A 69 15.14 -7.73 -12.20
CA THR A 69 14.80 -9.01 -12.83
C THR A 69 14.11 -8.80 -14.18
N LEU A 70 13.09 -7.93 -14.25
CA LEU A 70 12.40 -7.63 -15.50
C LEU A 70 13.34 -7.02 -16.53
N LEU A 71 14.16 -6.05 -16.12
CA LEU A 71 15.14 -5.43 -17.00
C LEU A 71 16.18 -6.45 -17.48
N GLY A 72 16.67 -7.32 -16.58
CA GLY A 72 17.58 -8.40 -16.93
C GLY A 72 17.00 -9.32 -18.00
N ILE A 73 15.75 -9.76 -17.83
CA ILE A 73 15.03 -10.59 -18.81
C ILE A 73 14.92 -9.85 -20.14
N ILE A 74 14.47 -8.58 -20.15
CA ILE A 74 14.30 -7.79 -21.38
C ILE A 74 15.63 -7.64 -22.14
N ILE A 75 16.75 -7.45 -21.44
CA ILE A 75 18.07 -7.28 -22.06
C ILE A 75 18.66 -8.60 -22.57
N THR A 76 18.42 -9.72 -21.89
CA THR A 76 19.01 -11.02 -22.24
C THR A 76 18.15 -11.86 -23.19
N SER A 77 16.92 -11.44 -23.46
CA SER A 77 15.98 -12.16 -24.31
C SER A 77 15.94 -11.64 -25.74
N ASN A 78 15.60 -12.52 -26.68
CA ASN A 78 15.38 -12.15 -28.08
C ASN A 78 14.01 -11.45 -28.22
N GLY A 79 13.86 -10.62 -29.26
CA GLY A 79 12.84 -9.56 -29.39
C GLY A 79 11.40 -9.89 -28.98
N ASP A 80 10.96 -11.13 -29.15
CA ASP A 80 9.59 -11.57 -28.82
C ASP A 80 9.29 -11.50 -27.31
N THR A 81 10.30 -11.59 -26.46
CA THR A 81 10.12 -11.57 -25.00
C THR A 81 9.93 -10.15 -24.47
N ALA A 82 10.53 -9.15 -25.14
CA ALA A 82 10.36 -7.75 -24.78
C ALA A 82 8.89 -7.29 -24.94
N PHE A 83 8.15 -7.92 -25.84
CA PHE A 83 6.73 -7.65 -26.05
C PHE A 83 5.87 -8.00 -24.83
N PHE A 84 6.17 -9.10 -24.13
CA PHE A 84 5.47 -9.48 -22.90
C PHE A 84 5.98 -8.74 -21.67
N PHE A 85 7.29 -8.62 -21.52
CA PHE A 85 7.89 -8.04 -20.30
C PHE A 85 7.94 -6.51 -20.31
N GLY A 86 7.86 -5.85 -21.47
CA GLY A 86 7.83 -4.39 -21.60
C GLY A 86 6.60 -3.75 -20.94
N PRO A 87 5.36 -4.16 -21.30
CA PRO A 87 4.14 -3.68 -20.64
C PRO A 87 4.11 -4.00 -19.15
N LEU A 88 4.62 -5.17 -18.75
CA LEU A 88 4.74 -5.56 -17.34
C LEU A 88 5.71 -4.63 -16.58
N MET A 89 6.83 -4.28 -17.20
CA MET A 89 7.79 -3.31 -16.66
C MET A 89 7.14 -1.92 -16.51
N ALA A 90 6.39 -1.46 -17.51
CA ALA A 90 5.66 -0.20 -17.42
C ALA A 90 4.60 -0.22 -16.31
N PHE A 91 3.87 -1.33 -16.16
CA PHE A 91 2.93 -1.51 -15.06
C PHE A 91 3.62 -1.39 -13.70
N PHE A 92 4.71 -2.14 -13.47
CA PHE A 92 5.46 -2.06 -12.21
C PHE A 92 6.06 -0.66 -11.98
N PHE A 93 6.48 0.02 -13.05
CA PHE A 93 6.94 1.41 -13.03
C PHE A 93 5.92 2.36 -12.42
N PHE A 94 4.74 2.46 -13.05
CA PHE A 94 3.67 3.33 -12.56
C PHE A 94 3.12 2.88 -11.22
N PHE A 95 3.01 1.57 -11.01
CA PHE A 95 2.56 1.00 -9.74
C PHE A 95 3.49 1.40 -8.59
N GLY A 96 4.82 1.30 -8.76
CA GLY A 96 5.79 1.69 -7.74
C GLY A 96 5.78 3.19 -7.41
N MET A 97 5.46 4.04 -8.39
CA MET A 97 5.25 5.47 -8.19
C MET A 97 4.01 5.76 -7.35
N ILE A 98 2.87 5.17 -7.74
CA ILE A 98 1.59 5.33 -7.03
C ILE A 98 1.68 4.74 -5.62
N ASP A 99 2.35 3.60 -5.47
CA ASP A 99 2.54 2.93 -4.18
C ASP A 99 3.34 3.80 -3.21
N ALA A 100 4.46 4.38 -3.64
CA ALA A 100 5.25 5.29 -2.78
C ALA A 100 4.49 6.57 -2.42
N TYR A 101 3.70 7.12 -3.35
CA TYR A 101 2.82 8.26 -3.07
C TYR A 101 1.78 7.94 -2.00
N ARG A 102 1.05 6.82 -2.18
CA ARG A 102 0.00 6.37 -1.25
C ARG A 102 0.60 6.07 0.12
N GLN A 103 1.77 5.44 0.15
CA GLN A 103 2.47 5.14 1.40
C GLN A 103 2.89 6.41 2.13
N ALA A 104 3.40 7.44 1.45
CA ALA A 104 3.70 8.71 2.09
C ALA A 104 2.46 9.36 2.74
N ILE A 105 1.29 9.28 2.09
CA ILE A 105 0.02 9.75 2.67
C ILE A 105 -0.35 8.93 3.91
N LEU A 106 -0.21 7.60 3.85
CA LEU A 106 -0.54 6.72 4.97
C LEU A 106 0.33 7.01 6.20
N ILE A 107 1.63 7.28 6.01
CA ILE A 107 2.56 7.70 7.08
C ILE A 107 2.07 8.99 7.72
N ASN A 108 1.71 9.98 6.90
CA ASN A 108 1.27 11.28 7.39
C ASN A 108 -0.02 11.18 8.22
N HIS A 109 -0.86 10.19 7.94
CA HIS A 109 -2.07 9.90 8.71
C HIS A 109 -1.84 8.95 9.90
N GLY A 110 -0.60 8.56 10.18
CA GLY A 110 -0.24 7.70 11.31
C GLY A 110 -0.67 6.23 11.15
N TYR A 111 -0.97 5.77 9.93
CA TYR A 111 -1.27 4.36 9.69
C TYR A 111 0.00 3.52 9.73
N GLN A 112 -0.07 2.34 10.33
CA GLN A 112 1.00 1.34 10.21
C GLN A 112 1.16 0.92 8.76
N GLN A 113 2.42 0.87 8.35
CA GLN A 113 2.81 0.47 7.02
C GLN A 113 3.38 -0.92 7.09
N ASP A 114 2.86 -1.77 6.22
CA ASP A 114 3.29 -3.14 6.12
C ASP A 114 3.44 -3.52 4.65
N LEU A 115 4.17 -4.60 4.41
CA LEU A 115 4.30 -5.27 3.12
C LEU A 115 2.95 -5.80 2.60
N GLY A 116 1.89 -5.74 3.43
CA GLY A 116 0.62 -6.42 3.23
C GLY A 116 0.64 -7.87 3.74
N ILE A 117 1.59 -8.20 4.62
CA ILE A 117 1.93 -9.57 5.05
C ILE A 117 1.80 -9.75 6.58
N LEU A 118 2.06 -8.72 7.37
CA LEU A 118 2.19 -8.78 8.84
C LEU A 118 1.14 -7.98 9.63
N ASP A 119 0.34 -7.10 9.01
CA ASP A 119 -0.70 -6.37 9.74
C ASP A 119 -2.13 -6.77 9.35
N LEU A 120 -2.93 -6.97 10.41
CA LEU A 120 -4.36 -7.25 10.54
C LEU A 120 -5.21 -6.95 9.28
N PRO A 121 -6.21 -7.79 8.92
CA PRO A 121 -7.12 -7.52 7.81
C PRO A 121 -7.88 -6.23 8.09
N LYS A 122 -7.30 -5.10 7.65
CA LYS A 122 -8.00 -3.83 7.54
C LYS A 122 -9.00 -4.09 6.43
N ARG A 123 -10.23 -4.45 6.83
CA ARG A 123 -11.33 -4.83 5.92
C ARG A 123 -11.16 -4.00 4.64
N PRO A 124 -10.73 -4.63 3.53
CA PRO A 124 -10.72 -3.95 2.26
C PRO A 124 -12.13 -3.37 2.14
N ARG A 125 -12.26 -2.07 1.89
CA ARG A 125 -13.57 -1.51 1.59
C ARG A 125 -14.03 -2.29 0.35
N ALA A 126 -14.92 -3.25 0.56
CA ALA A 126 -15.30 -4.23 -0.44
C ALA A 126 -15.78 -3.45 -1.67
N GLY A 127 -15.07 -3.59 -2.78
CA GLY A 127 -15.43 -2.95 -4.05
C GLY A 127 -14.42 -1.95 -4.65
N GLN A 128 -13.30 -1.62 -4.01
CA GLN A 128 -12.43 -0.53 -4.52
C GLN A 128 -11.23 -0.93 -5.40
N GLY A 129 -11.09 -2.20 -5.82
CA GLY A 129 -10.06 -2.52 -6.83
C GLY A 129 -9.64 -3.98 -7.03
N GLY A 130 -10.11 -4.94 -6.22
CA GLY A 130 -9.62 -6.32 -6.28
C GLY A 130 -10.12 -7.13 -7.48
N ILE A 131 -11.40 -7.00 -7.83
CA ILE A 131 -12.03 -7.83 -8.87
C ILE A 131 -11.63 -7.37 -10.26
N ALA A 132 -11.61 -6.05 -10.51
CA ALA A 132 -11.19 -5.52 -11.80
C ALA A 132 -9.72 -5.86 -12.10
N ALA A 133 -8.83 -5.72 -11.11
CA ALA A 133 -7.44 -6.12 -11.26
C ALA A 133 -7.29 -7.64 -11.46
N GLY A 134 -8.07 -8.45 -10.73
CA GLY A 134 -8.09 -9.89 -10.91
C GLY A 134 -8.58 -10.31 -12.29
N VAL A 135 -9.66 -9.69 -12.80
CA VAL A 135 -10.20 -9.95 -14.14
C VAL A 135 -9.18 -9.55 -15.21
N ILE A 136 -8.53 -8.39 -15.07
CA ILE A 136 -7.49 -7.96 -16.01
C ILE A 136 -6.33 -8.96 -16.00
N LEU A 137 -5.88 -9.42 -14.83
CA LEU A 137 -4.79 -10.39 -14.73
C LEU A 137 -5.17 -11.76 -15.35
N VAL A 138 -6.40 -12.22 -15.13
CA VAL A 138 -6.92 -13.44 -15.75
C VAL A 138 -6.96 -13.31 -17.28
N LEU A 139 -7.43 -12.17 -17.81
CA LEU A 139 -7.47 -11.94 -19.25
C LEU A 139 -6.06 -11.88 -19.85
N ILE A 140 -5.10 -11.24 -19.17
CA ILE A 140 -3.69 -11.22 -19.57
C ILE A 140 -3.10 -12.64 -19.58
N GLY A 141 -3.39 -13.45 -18.56
CA GLY A 141 -2.90 -14.83 -18.47
C GLY A 141 -3.50 -15.74 -19.55
N ILE A 142 -4.81 -15.61 -19.81
CA ILE A 142 -5.47 -16.35 -20.90
C ILE A 142 -4.89 -15.94 -22.25
N TYR A 143 -4.66 -14.65 -22.46
CA TYR A 143 -4.04 -14.14 -23.68
C TYR A 143 -2.64 -14.74 -23.89
N ALA A 144 -1.79 -14.76 -22.85
CA ALA A 144 -0.45 -15.35 -22.93
C ALA A 144 -0.49 -16.87 -23.22
N LEU A 145 -1.46 -17.58 -22.68
CA LEU A 145 -1.68 -19.00 -22.97
C LEU A 145 -2.11 -19.24 -24.42
N LEU A 146 -2.95 -18.37 -24.97
CA LEU A 146 -3.39 -18.46 -26.35
C LEU A 146 -2.23 -18.24 -27.32
N GLU A 147 -1.39 -17.21 -27.10
CA GLU A 147 -0.20 -16.98 -27.91
C GLU A 147 0.77 -18.18 -27.88
N GLN A 148 0.91 -18.83 -26.72
CA GLN A 148 1.85 -19.95 -26.55
C GLN A 148 1.36 -21.27 -27.18
N TYR A 149 0.05 -21.52 -27.23
CA TYR A 149 -0.52 -22.82 -27.63
C TYR A 149 -1.29 -22.79 -28.95
N VAL A 150 -1.65 -21.61 -29.44
CA VAL A 150 -2.55 -21.44 -30.58
C VAL A 150 -1.88 -20.50 -31.59
N ASP A 151 -1.44 -21.06 -32.71
CA ASP A 151 -0.73 -20.35 -33.80
C ASP A 151 -1.69 -19.45 -34.63
N ILE A 152 -2.59 -18.74 -33.95
CA ILE A 152 -3.47 -17.73 -34.54
C ILE A 152 -2.73 -16.40 -34.46
N ARG A 153 -2.49 -15.80 -35.62
CA ARG A 153 -1.95 -14.44 -35.77
C ARG A 153 -2.91 -13.42 -35.12
N LEU A 154 -2.66 -13.07 -33.85
CA LEU A 154 -3.47 -12.12 -33.06
C LEU A 154 -3.03 -10.65 -33.25
N ASP A 155 -2.21 -10.37 -34.26
CA ASP A 155 -1.67 -9.06 -34.62
C ASP A 155 -2.78 -7.96 -34.63
N TRP A 156 -3.96 -8.30 -35.15
CA TRP A 156 -5.12 -7.40 -35.24
C TRP A 156 -5.76 -7.04 -33.90
N LEU A 157 -5.65 -7.91 -32.89
CA LEU A 157 -6.21 -7.68 -31.57
C LEU A 157 -5.36 -6.68 -30.79
N PHE A 158 -4.05 -6.67 -31.07
CA PHE A 158 -3.13 -5.70 -30.51
C PHE A 158 -3.37 -4.30 -31.03
N ASP A 159 -3.70 -4.14 -32.31
CA ASP A 159 -4.01 -2.83 -32.91
C ASP A 159 -5.26 -2.16 -32.29
N LEU A 160 -6.07 -2.89 -31.51
CA LEU A 160 -7.27 -2.36 -30.85
C LEU A 160 -7.00 -1.67 -29.49
N TRP A 161 -5.76 -1.67 -28.99
CA TRP A 161 -5.41 -0.97 -27.74
C TRP A 161 -5.83 0.53 -27.69
N PRO A 162 -5.74 1.32 -28.78
CA PRO A 162 -6.16 2.73 -28.77
C PRO A 162 -7.67 2.86 -28.58
N VAL A 163 -8.44 1.93 -29.17
CA VAL A 163 -9.91 1.91 -29.05
C VAL A 163 -10.31 1.58 -27.61
N VAL A 164 -9.64 0.62 -26.98
CA VAL A 164 -9.87 0.27 -25.58
C VAL A 164 -9.53 1.43 -24.65
N ALA A 165 -8.42 2.15 -24.91
CA ALA A 165 -8.03 3.32 -24.14
C ALA A 165 -9.06 4.47 -24.28
N ILE A 166 -9.54 4.73 -25.50
CA ILE A 166 -10.57 5.73 -25.78
C ILE A 166 -11.89 5.36 -25.08
N ALA A 167 -12.30 4.09 -25.14
CA ALA A 167 -13.52 3.61 -24.49
C ALA A 167 -13.43 3.71 -22.96
N LEU A 168 -12.30 3.32 -22.36
CA LEU A 168 -12.05 3.45 -20.92
C LEU A 168 -12.03 4.91 -20.47
N GLY A 169 -11.36 5.78 -21.24
CA GLY A 169 -11.33 7.21 -20.99
C GLY A 169 -12.73 7.83 -21.03
N GLY A 170 -13.51 7.50 -22.06
CA GLY A 170 -14.90 7.93 -22.18
C GLY A 170 -15.78 7.43 -21.03
N TRP A 171 -15.61 6.18 -20.62
CA TRP A 171 -16.35 5.58 -19.51
C TRP A 171 -16.05 6.25 -18.16
N LEU A 172 -14.77 6.58 -17.89
CA LEU A 172 -14.37 7.31 -16.67
C LEU A 172 -14.94 8.72 -16.63
N ILE A 173 -14.88 9.45 -17.75
CA ILE A 173 -15.46 10.79 -17.86
C ILE A 173 -16.97 10.72 -17.63
N TRP A 174 -17.65 9.77 -18.26
CA TRP A 174 -19.08 9.56 -18.06
C TRP A 174 -19.42 9.23 -16.59
N GLY A 175 -18.61 8.40 -15.92
CA GLY A 175 -18.77 8.08 -14.50
C GLY A 175 -18.73 9.34 -13.63
N THR A 176 -17.71 10.19 -13.82
CA THR A 176 -17.59 11.44 -13.06
C THR A 176 -18.76 12.41 -13.29
N LEU A 177 -19.34 12.44 -14.49
CA LEU A 177 -20.49 13.28 -14.82
C LEU A 177 -21.80 12.77 -14.21
N ARG A 178 -21.98 11.44 -14.10
CA ARG A 178 -23.16 10.85 -13.41
C ARG A 178 -23.14 11.16 -11.91
N ASP A 179 -21.97 11.10 -11.30
CA ASP A 179 -21.84 11.30 -9.86
C ASP A 179 -22.10 12.75 -9.45
N ARG A 180 -21.77 13.73 -10.32
CA ARG A 180 -22.13 15.14 -10.10
C ARG A 180 -23.62 15.40 -10.18
N LYS A 181 -24.32 14.84 -11.18
CA LYS A 181 -25.77 15.02 -11.31
C LYS A 181 -26.58 14.41 -10.16
N LYS A 182 -26.07 13.33 -9.53
CA LYS A 182 -26.70 12.73 -8.35
C LYS A 182 -26.45 13.49 -7.04
N ALA A 183 -25.45 14.36 -7.01
CA ALA A 183 -25.13 15.17 -5.84
C ALA A 183 -25.90 16.51 -5.82
N GLU A 184 -26.46 16.92 -6.97
CA GLU A 184 -27.24 18.16 -7.14
C GLU A 184 -28.76 17.93 -7.12
N SER A 185 -29.22 16.66 -7.06
CA SER A 185 -30.62 16.23 -6.95
C SER A 185 -30.95 15.74 -5.54
#